data_AF-A0A5J4NN32-F1
#
_entry.id   AF-A0A5J4NN32-F1
#
_cell.length_a   1.000
_cell.length_b   1.000
_cell.length_c   1.000
_cell.angle_alpha   90.00
_cell.angle_beta   90.00
_cell.angle_gamma   90.00
#
_symmetry.space_group_name_H-M   'P 1'
#
loop_
_entity.id
_entity.type
_entity.pdbx_description
1 polymer ?
#
loop_
_entity_poly.entity_id
_entity_poly.type
_entity_poly.pdbx_seq_one_letter_code
_entity_poly.pdbx_strand_id
1 'polypeptide(L)'
;MEDHVAIRCTDPKVSKYSMDDWHVSVTEHHILKSRGIEREVPVANSWRQARIGAEEQVDHPKPYDWTFTTSYTGTLTGTWSVQPHKEGLDLSLLQRRDPILFYAETMLFEDELGDNGVAMLSVRFRAMATGFFLLQRFFLRVDGGLVRVYDTRLQWRKSDDYLIRDVRQMESSSWQPSMVGVCLMEADRVCDKLIQHRCEKLFPTA
;
A
#
# COMPACT_ATOMS: atom_id res chain seq x y z
N MET A 1 37.67 -15.13 5.05
CA MET A 1 37.81 -14.30 6.26
C MET A 1 37.63 -12.88 5.79
N GLU A 2 36.95 -12.03 6.57
CA GLU A 2 36.37 -10.71 6.20
C GLU A 2 34.96 -10.85 5.62
N ASP A 3 33.87 -10.67 6.37
CA ASP A 3 33.39 -9.60 7.28
C ASP A 3 32.20 -8.91 6.60
N HIS A 4 31.07 -9.61 6.60
CA HIS A 4 29.79 -9.04 6.22
C HIS A 4 29.29 -8.14 7.36
N VAL A 5 29.37 -6.83 7.16
CA VAL A 5 28.68 -5.85 8.00
C VAL A 5 27.18 -5.99 7.73
N ALA A 6 26.52 -6.80 8.54
CA ALA A 6 25.07 -6.87 8.59
C ALA A 6 24.56 -5.67 9.42
N ILE A 7 24.01 -4.66 8.75
CA ILE A 7 23.19 -3.65 9.41
C ILE A 7 21.87 -4.33 9.80
N ARG A 8 21.85 -4.94 10.99
CA ARG A 8 20.62 -5.41 11.62
C ARG A 8 19.90 -4.20 12.19
N CYS A 9 18.81 -3.78 11.56
CA CYS A 9 17.80 -2.96 12.23
C CYS A 9 17.25 -3.81 13.37
N THR A 10 17.56 -3.45 14.61
CA THR A 10 17.36 -4.32 15.78
C THR A 10 15.91 -4.52 16.17
N ASP A 11 14.96 -3.73 15.66
CA ASP A 11 13.54 -3.92 15.91
C ASP A 11 12.69 -3.36 14.75
N PRO A 12 12.34 -4.15 13.72
CA PRO A 12 11.26 -3.73 12.83
C PRO A 12 10.00 -3.51 13.67
N LYS A 13 9.29 -2.39 13.44
CA LYS A 13 8.01 -2.10 14.12
C LYS A 13 6.95 -3.11 13.66
N VAL A 14 6.95 -4.30 14.25
CA VAL A 14 5.96 -5.34 14.02
C VAL A 14 4.83 -5.16 15.02
N SER A 15 3.73 -4.54 14.58
CA SER A 15 2.50 -4.54 15.38
C SER A 15 1.79 -5.88 15.18
N LYS A 16 1.86 -6.75 16.19
CA LYS A 16 1.13 -8.04 16.23
C LYS A 16 -0.17 -7.83 17.01
N TYR A 17 -1.29 -8.22 16.43
CA TYR A 17 -2.58 -8.23 17.11
C TYR A 17 -3.20 -9.62 17.00
N SER A 18 -3.76 -10.09 18.11
CA SER A 18 -4.46 -11.37 18.21
C SER A 18 -5.90 -11.07 18.64
N MET A 19 -6.83 -11.43 17.77
CA MET A 19 -8.21 -11.75 18.12
C MET A 19 -8.32 -13.25 17.87
N ASP A 20 -8.94 -14.00 18.78
CA ASP A 20 -8.71 -15.42 19.07
C ASP A 20 -8.65 -16.44 17.89
N ASP A 21 -8.89 -16.06 16.63
CA ASP A 21 -8.76 -16.91 15.44
C ASP A 21 -8.05 -16.25 14.21
N TRP A 22 -7.55 -15.01 14.30
CA TRP A 22 -6.89 -14.34 13.17
C TRP A 22 -5.61 -13.60 13.58
N HIS A 23 -4.51 -13.85 12.84
CA HIS A 23 -3.24 -13.13 12.99
C HIS A 23 -2.91 -12.39 11.68
N VAL A 24 -3.00 -11.06 11.71
CA VAL A 24 -2.59 -10.19 10.60
C VAL A 24 -1.25 -9.56 10.97
N SER A 25 -0.19 -9.94 10.25
CA SER A 25 1.13 -9.32 10.38
C SER A 25 1.44 -8.47 9.16
N VAL A 26 1.73 -7.19 9.38
CA VAL A 26 2.21 -6.27 8.34
C VAL A 26 3.71 -6.08 8.55
N THR A 27 4.51 -6.40 7.54
CA THR A 27 5.98 -6.30 7.61
C THR A 27 6.52 -5.46 6.45
N GLU A 28 7.37 -4.49 6.79
CA GLU A 28 7.90 -3.48 5.86
C GLU A 28 8.79 -4.09 4.74
N HIS A 29 9.53 -5.16 5.07
CA HIS A 29 10.57 -5.73 4.20
C HIS A 29 10.07 -6.30 2.85
N HIS A 30 8.77 -6.55 2.69
CA HIS A 30 8.19 -7.03 1.43
C HIS A 30 7.66 -5.91 0.52
N ILE A 31 7.47 -4.70 1.07
CA ILE A 31 6.74 -3.61 0.41
C ILE A 31 7.56 -2.99 -0.72
N LEU A 32 8.88 -2.87 -0.54
CA LEU A 32 9.80 -2.28 -1.52
C LEU A 32 10.15 -3.24 -2.68
N LYS A 33 9.67 -4.49 -2.64
CA LYS A 33 9.92 -5.50 -3.69
C LYS A 33 8.79 -5.60 -4.72
N SER A 34 7.55 -5.29 -4.33
CA SER A 34 6.39 -5.29 -5.23
C SER A 34 6.29 -3.96 -5.98
N ARG A 35 6.88 -3.89 -7.17
CA ARG A 35 6.87 -2.67 -7.98
C ARG A 35 5.48 -2.41 -8.59
N GLY A 36 5.02 -1.17 -8.52
CA GLY A 36 3.88 -0.70 -9.33
C GLY A 36 4.32 -0.16 -10.69
N ILE A 37 3.41 0.52 -11.40
CA ILE A 37 3.70 1.12 -12.71
C ILE A 37 4.66 2.31 -12.52
N GLU A 38 5.82 2.25 -13.18
CA GLU A 38 6.91 3.22 -13.05
C GLU A 38 6.50 4.61 -13.59
N ARG A 39 6.74 5.67 -12.79
CA ARG A 39 6.50 7.08 -13.13
C ARG A 39 7.60 7.93 -12.49
N GLU A 40 8.43 8.56 -13.32
CA GLU A 40 9.61 9.28 -12.85
C GLU A 40 9.27 10.68 -12.32
N VAL A 41 9.83 11.06 -11.17
CA VAL A 41 9.76 12.44 -10.65
C VAL A 41 10.58 13.36 -11.56
N PRO A 42 10.13 14.59 -11.90
CA PRO A 42 10.83 15.48 -12.84
C PRO A 42 12.31 15.75 -12.51
N VAL A 43 12.70 15.73 -11.23
CA VAL A 43 14.08 15.96 -10.76
C VAL A 43 14.96 14.70 -10.72
N ALA A 44 14.39 13.52 -10.99
CA ALA A 44 15.09 12.23 -10.86
C ALA A 44 16.39 12.16 -11.67
N ASN A 45 16.45 12.84 -12.83
CA ASN A 45 17.67 12.94 -13.64
C ASN A 45 18.81 13.67 -12.91
N SER A 46 18.51 14.76 -12.20
CA SER A 46 19.51 15.51 -11.44
C SER A 46 20.06 14.70 -10.26
N TRP A 47 19.20 13.96 -9.55
CA TRP A 47 19.62 13.07 -8.47
C TRP A 47 20.44 11.87 -8.97
N ARG A 48 20.07 11.32 -10.12
CA ARG A 48 20.83 10.26 -10.78
C ARG A 48 22.23 10.78 -11.12
N GLN A 49 22.32 11.95 -11.74
CA GLN A 49 23.60 12.58 -12.10
C GLN A 49 24.48 12.88 -10.87
N ALA A 50 23.89 13.30 -9.76
CA ALA A 50 24.62 13.52 -8.51
C ALA A 50 25.21 12.22 -7.92
N ARG A 51 24.63 11.04 -8.22
CA ARG A 51 25.10 9.72 -7.74
C ARG A 51 26.09 9.03 -8.67
N ILE A 52 26.27 9.50 -9.91
CA ILE A 52 27.20 8.90 -10.90
C ILE A 52 28.66 8.92 -10.40
N GLY A 53 29.01 9.78 -9.44
CA GLY A 53 30.37 9.89 -8.89
C GLY A 53 30.67 9.09 -7.62
N ALA A 54 29.69 8.42 -7.00
CA ALA A 54 29.83 7.92 -5.61
C ALA A 54 29.89 6.39 -5.42
N GLU A 55 29.43 5.54 -6.36
CA GLU A 55 29.61 4.07 -6.26
C GLU A 55 29.37 3.35 -7.60
N GLU A 56 29.95 2.15 -7.70
CA GLU A 56 30.18 1.28 -8.88
C GLU A 56 29.10 1.23 -9.97
N GLN A 57 29.56 1.01 -11.21
CA GLN A 57 28.75 0.68 -12.38
C GLN A 57 27.73 -0.41 -12.07
N VAL A 58 26.48 -0.03 -11.80
CA VAL A 58 25.36 -0.95 -11.79
C VAL A 58 25.01 -1.23 -13.26
N ASP A 59 25.37 -2.43 -13.73
CA ASP A 59 25.32 -2.96 -15.11
C ASP A 59 23.96 -2.79 -15.83
N HIS A 60 22.90 -2.46 -15.11
CA HIS A 60 21.65 -2.00 -15.69
C HIS A 60 21.09 -0.87 -14.82
N PRO A 61 21.08 0.40 -15.28
CA PRO A 61 20.34 1.44 -14.60
C PRO A 61 18.85 1.12 -14.77
N LYS A 62 18.32 0.26 -13.89
CA LYS A 62 16.88 0.07 -13.74
C LYS A 62 16.31 1.49 -13.55
N PRO A 63 15.33 1.93 -14.35
CA PRO A 63 14.74 3.25 -14.20
C PRO A 63 14.14 3.34 -12.80
N TYR A 64 14.92 3.87 -11.86
CA TYR A 64 14.47 4.17 -10.53
C TYR A 64 13.72 5.48 -10.69
N ASP A 65 12.41 5.39 -10.53
CA ASP A 65 11.46 6.48 -10.79
C ASP A 65 11.28 7.38 -9.56
N TRP A 66 11.91 7.00 -8.44
CA TRP A 66 11.96 7.69 -7.15
C TRP A 66 10.60 7.91 -6.50
N THR A 67 9.53 7.25 -6.94
CA THR A 67 8.20 7.47 -6.36
C THR A 67 7.84 6.48 -5.27
N PHE A 68 8.70 5.49 -5.00
CA PHE A 68 8.43 4.39 -4.07
C PHE A 68 7.09 3.67 -4.36
N THR A 69 6.62 3.72 -5.61
CA THR A 69 5.34 3.12 -6.00
C THR A 69 5.36 1.62 -5.73
N THR A 70 4.43 1.17 -4.89
CA THR A 70 4.31 -0.24 -4.53
C THR A 70 2.94 -0.81 -4.90
N SER A 71 2.92 -1.96 -5.58
CA SER A 71 1.71 -2.73 -5.86
C SER A 71 1.40 -3.73 -4.74
N TYR A 72 2.02 -3.56 -3.56
CA TYR A 72 1.87 -4.45 -2.42
C TYR A 72 0.40 -4.61 -2.02
N THR A 73 -0.09 -5.84 -1.93
CA THR A 73 -1.48 -6.15 -1.50
C THR A 73 -1.52 -7.04 -0.27
N GLY A 74 -0.52 -6.90 0.60
CA GLY A 74 -0.31 -7.79 1.74
C GLY A 74 0.47 -9.06 1.36
N THR A 75 1.10 -9.66 2.37
CA THR A 75 1.72 -10.99 2.27
C THR A 75 0.81 -11.99 2.97
N LEU A 76 0.39 -13.03 2.24
CA LEU A 76 -0.36 -14.14 2.83
C LEU A 76 0.62 -15.09 3.51
N THR A 77 0.45 -15.31 4.81
CA THR A 77 1.20 -16.31 5.57
C THR A 77 0.34 -17.57 5.72
N GLY A 78 0.91 -18.75 5.43
CA GLY A 78 0.17 -20.01 5.40
C GLY A 78 -0.38 -20.37 4.00
N THR A 79 -1.20 -21.40 3.93
CA THR A 79 -1.79 -21.89 2.68
C THR A 79 -3.17 -21.28 2.48
N TRP A 80 -3.40 -20.67 1.32
CA TRP A 80 -4.67 -20.01 1.00
C TRP A 80 -5.14 -20.42 -0.39
N SER A 81 -6.44 -20.70 -0.52
CA SER A 81 -7.10 -20.82 -1.81
C SER A 81 -7.68 -19.47 -2.22
N VAL A 82 -7.22 -18.92 -3.34
CA VAL A 82 -7.62 -17.62 -3.86
C VAL A 82 -8.59 -17.81 -5.02
N GLN A 83 -9.79 -17.24 -4.90
CA GLN A 83 -10.82 -17.35 -5.93
C GLN A 83 -11.31 -15.97 -6.36
N PRO A 84 -11.55 -15.71 -7.66
CA PRO A 84 -12.12 -14.45 -8.11
C PRO A 84 -13.51 -14.21 -7.51
N HIS A 85 -13.81 -12.97 -7.12
CA HIS A 85 -15.10 -12.59 -6.56
C HIS A 85 -15.65 -11.35 -7.25
N LYS A 86 -16.86 -11.44 -7.81
CA LYS A 86 -17.46 -10.36 -8.61
C LYS A 86 -18.34 -9.40 -7.81
N GLU A 87 -18.87 -9.83 -6.66
CA GLU A 87 -19.84 -9.02 -5.89
C GLU A 87 -19.15 -7.89 -5.11
N GLY A 88 -17.84 -8.00 -4.87
CA GLY A 88 -17.05 -6.96 -4.22
C GLY A 88 -17.15 -7.01 -2.69
N LEU A 89 -16.91 -5.85 -2.07
CA LEU A 89 -17.08 -5.68 -0.63
C LEU A 89 -18.54 -5.53 -0.27
N ASP A 90 -18.91 -6.01 0.91
CA ASP A 90 -20.22 -5.74 1.49
C ASP A 90 -20.27 -4.32 2.03
N LEU A 91 -20.76 -3.41 1.18
CA LEU A 91 -20.91 -2.00 1.51
C LEU A 91 -21.97 -1.77 2.59
N SER A 92 -22.96 -2.66 2.70
CA SER A 92 -24.03 -2.53 3.71
C SER A 92 -23.46 -2.68 5.12
N LEU A 93 -22.54 -3.63 5.30
CA LEU A 93 -21.81 -3.81 6.55
C LEU A 93 -20.92 -2.61 6.87
N LEU A 94 -20.25 -2.03 5.87
CA LEU A 94 -19.34 -0.89 6.05
C LEU A 94 -20.09 0.42 6.35
N GLN A 95 -21.32 0.56 5.87
CA GLN A 95 -22.17 1.73 6.14
C GLN A 95 -22.90 1.64 7.49
N ARG A 96 -23.01 0.43 8.06
CA ARG A 96 -23.64 0.22 9.36
C ARG A 96 -22.80 0.90 10.45
N ARG A 97 -23.47 1.62 11.37
CA ARG A 97 -22.82 2.30 12.49
C ARG A 97 -22.61 1.36 13.67
N ASP A 98 -21.87 0.28 13.46
CA ASP A 98 -21.52 -0.63 14.54
C ASP A 98 -20.47 0.00 15.47
N PRO A 99 -20.55 -0.27 16.78
CA PRO A 99 -19.49 0.14 17.70
C PRO A 99 -18.15 -0.47 17.28
N ILE A 100 -17.15 0.40 17.07
CA ILE A 100 -15.78 -0.02 16.82
C ILE A 100 -15.21 -0.49 18.15
N LEU A 101 -15.00 -1.81 18.27
CA LEU A 101 -14.42 -2.42 19.46
C LEU A 101 -12.91 -2.20 19.52
N PHE A 102 -12.27 -2.10 18.35
CA PHE A 102 -10.84 -1.88 18.23
C PHE A 102 -10.51 -1.09 16.97
N TYR A 103 -9.58 -0.15 17.11
CA TYR A 103 -9.06 0.67 16.03
C TYR A 103 -7.54 0.74 16.13
N ALA A 104 -6.86 0.55 15.00
CA ALA A 104 -5.43 0.79 14.87
C ALA A 104 -5.13 1.47 13.54
N GLU A 105 -4.17 2.39 13.56
CA GLU A 105 -3.61 3.01 12.36
C GLU A 105 -2.08 2.99 12.48
N THR A 106 -1.42 2.65 11.39
CA THR A 106 0.04 2.70 11.30
C THR A 106 0.46 3.19 9.93
N MET A 107 1.48 4.03 9.90
CA MET A 107 2.16 4.46 8.68
C MET A 107 3.37 3.55 8.50
N LEU A 108 3.43 2.86 7.37
CA LEU A 108 4.50 1.92 7.05
C LEU A 108 5.73 2.66 6.53
N PHE A 109 5.53 3.64 5.63
CA PHE A 109 6.56 4.57 5.22
C PHE A 109 5.93 5.89 4.74
N GLU A 110 6.74 6.94 4.77
CA GLU A 110 6.46 8.25 4.21
C GLU A 110 7.77 8.86 3.69
N ASP A 111 7.69 9.55 2.55
CA ASP A 111 8.81 10.26 1.92
C ASP A 111 8.27 11.50 1.20
N GLU A 112 8.98 12.62 1.30
CA GLU A 112 8.59 13.92 0.72
C GLU A 112 9.08 14.12 -0.72
N LEU A 113 9.67 13.08 -1.34
CA LEU A 113 10.21 13.12 -2.69
C LEU A 113 11.13 14.33 -2.90
N GLY A 114 11.96 14.63 -1.90
CA GLY A 114 12.83 15.80 -1.86
C GLY A 114 12.08 17.10 -2.17
N ASP A 115 10.99 17.35 -1.46
CA ASP A 115 10.07 18.51 -1.59
C ASP A 115 9.29 18.60 -2.91
N ASN A 116 9.30 17.54 -3.74
CA ASN A 116 8.56 17.50 -5.01
C ASN A 116 7.26 16.69 -4.92
N GLY A 117 6.79 16.40 -3.71
CA GLY A 117 5.53 15.69 -3.51
C GLY A 117 5.48 14.93 -2.20
N VAL A 118 4.76 13.82 -2.21
CA VAL A 118 4.71 12.90 -1.08
C VAL A 118 4.39 11.49 -1.55
N ALA A 119 5.08 10.51 -1.00
CA ALA A 119 4.76 9.10 -1.12
C ALA A 119 4.55 8.54 0.28
N MET A 120 3.37 7.96 0.55
CA MET A 120 3.10 7.33 1.83
C MET A 120 2.33 6.03 1.66
N LEU A 121 2.55 5.10 2.59
CA LEU A 121 1.76 3.88 2.72
C LEU A 121 1.25 3.78 4.15
N SER A 122 -0.07 3.76 4.31
CA SER A 122 -0.73 3.64 5.61
C SER A 122 -1.66 2.43 5.67
N VAL A 123 -1.83 1.89 6.87
CA VAL A 123 -2.77 0.80 7.16
C VAL A 123 -3.68 1.23 8.30
N ARG A 124 -4.98 1.09 8.08
CA ARG A 124 -6.04 1.34 9.06
C ARG A 124 -6.82 0.06 9.28
N PHE A 125 -7.00 -0.32 10.53
CA PHE A 125 -7.73 -1.51 10.94
C PHE A 125 -8.87 -1.13 11.88
N ARG A 126 -10.04 -1.73 11.66
CA ARG A 126 -11.23 -1.58 12.49
C ARG A 126 -11.84 -2.95 12.76
N ALA A 127 -12.09 -3.27 14.01
CA ALA A 127 -12.85 -4.46 14.39
C ALA A 127 -14.19 -4.07 15.03
N MET A 128 -15.22 -4.82 14.68
CA MET A 128 -16.59 -4.73 15.16
C MET A 128 -17.03 -6.11 15.64
N ALA A 129 -18.15 -6.19 16.37
CA ALA A 129 -18.66 -7.48 16.84
C ALA A 129 -18.98 -8.48 15.70
N THR A 130 -19.27 -7.96 14.49
CA THR A 130 -19.65 -8.75 13.32
C THR A 130 -18.51 -9.06 12.36
N GLY A 131 -17.29 -8.58 12.62
CA GLY A 131 -16.14 -8.81 11.76
C GLY A 131 -15.13 -7.66 11.79
N PHE A 132 -14.24 -7.61 10.82
CA PHE A 132 -13.24 -6.55 10.74
C PHE A 132 -13.10 -6.01 9.32
N PHE A 133 -12.54 -4.81 9.24
CA PHE A 133 -12.17 -4.14 8.00
C PHE A 133 -10.75 -3.57 8.12
N LEU A 134 -9.93 -3.83 7.11
CA LEU A 134 -8.60 -3.27 6.97
C LEU A 134 -8.51 -2.50 5.65
N LEU A 135 -7.97 -1.29 5.69
CA LEU A 135 -7.62 -0.49 4.53
C LEU A 135 -6.12 -0.24 4.55
N GLN A 136 -5.40 -0.78 3.57
CA GLN A 136 -4.06 -0.35 3.22
C GLN A 136 -4.16 0.62 2.06
N ARG A 137 -3.68 1.86 2.25
CA ARG A 137 -3.70 2.91 1.23
C ARG A 137 -2.28 3.39 0.96
N PHE A 138 -1.83 3.17 -0.27
CA PHE A 138 -0.70 3.89 -0.83
C PHE A 138 -1.20 5.19 -1.46
N PHE A 139 -0.58 6.30 -1.11
CA PHE A 139 -0.86 7.61 -1.67
C PHE A 139 0.43 8.19 -2.21
N LEU A 140 0.39 8.62 -3.46
CA LEU A 140 1.49 9.29 -4.14
C LEU A 140 0.97 10.57 -4.77
N ARG A 141 1.63 11.67 -4.48
CA ARG A 141 1.49 12.93 -5.20
C ARG A 141 2.87 13.32 -5.70
N VAL A 142 2.99 13.53 -6.99
CA VAL A 142 4.17 14.14 -7.62
C VAL A 142 3.74 15.50 -8.10
N ASP A 143 4.31 16.56 -7.53
CA ASP A 143 3.93 17.93 -7.87
C ASP A 143 4.33 18.25 -9.32
N GLY A 144 3.37 18.76 -10.10
CA GLY A 144 3.52 18.94 -11.55
C GLY A 144 3.39 17.64 -12.37
N GLY A 145 3.16 16.50 -11.72
CA GLY A 145 3.13 15.18 -12.33
C GLY A 145 1.75 14.53 -12.29
N LEU A 146 1.45 13.82 -11.19
CA LEU A 146 0.20 13.07 -11.03
C LEU A 146 -0.11 12.80 -9.56
N VAL A 147 -1.36 12.40 -9.31
CA VAL A 147 -1.81 11.83 -8.05
C VAL A 147 -2.20 10.38 -8.27
N ARG A 148 -1.84 9.50 -7.34
CA ARG A 148 -2.09 8.07 -7.40
C ARG A 148 -2.50 7.53 -6.04
N VAL A 149 -3.51 6.65 -6.06
CA VAL A 149 -4.07 6.00 -4.89
C VAL A 149 -4.21 4.52 -5.17
N TYR A 150 -3.46 3.70 -4.44
CA TYR A 150 -3.62 2.25 -4.48
C TYR A 150 -4.18 1.76 -3.14
N ASP A 151 -5.41 1.27 -3.18
CA ASP A 151 -6.10 0.73 -2.03
C ASP A 151 -6.13 -0.79 -2.09
N THR A 152 -5.77 -1.43 -0.99
CA THR A 152 -6.07 -2.83 -0.70
C THR A 152 -6.96 -2.88 0.52
N ARG A 153 -8.18 -3.36 0.33
CA ARG A 153 -9.20 -3.51 1.36
C ARG A 153 -9.35 -4.98 1.71
N LEU A 154 -9.34 -5.31 2.99
CA LEU A 154 -9.70 -6.63 3.48
C LEU A 154 -10.95 -6.52 4.34
N GLN A 155 -11.91 -7.41 4.09
CA GLN A 155 -13.12 -7.53 4.89
C GLN A 155 -13.28 -8.98 5.32
N TRP A 156 -13.58 -9.16 6.61
CA TRP A 156 -14.02 -10.42 7.16
C TRP A 156 -15.33 -10.23 7.89
N ARG A 157 -16.22 -11.21 7.78
CA ARG A 157 -17.48 -11.27 8.53
C ARG A 157 -17.47 -12.51 9.38
N LYS A 158 -18.03 -12.42 10.58
CA LYS A 158 -18.15 -13.55 11.51
C LYS A 158 -18.93 -14.73 10.93
N SER A 159 -19.79 -14.49 9.95
CA SER A 159 -20.55 -15.52 9.22
C SER A 159 -19.75 -16.25 8.14
N ASP A 160 -18.59 -15.73 7.76
CA ASP A 160 -17.86 -16.18 6.57
C ASP A 160 -16.64 -17.01 6.95
N ASP A 161 -16.42 -18.07 6.17
CA ASP A 161 -15.22 -18.91 6.17
C ASP A 161 -14.10 -18.37 5.25
N TYR A 162 -14.29 -17.19 4.66
CA TYR A 162 -13.33 -16.55 3.77
C TYR A 162 -13.11 -15.07 4.09
N LEU A 163 -11.98 -14.54 3.63
CA LEU A 163 -11.73 -13.10 3.56
C LEU A 163 -12.06 -12.58 2.17
N ILE A 164 -12.59 -11.36 2.10
CA ILE A 164 -12.71 -10.63 0.85
C ILE A 164 -11.52 -9.67 0.75
N ARG A 165 -10.77 -9.75 -0.36
CA ARG A 165 -9.71 -8.82 -0.72
C ARG A 165 -10.10 -8.03 -1.96
N ASP A 166 -10.30 -6.74 -1.80
CA ASP A 166 -10.56 -5.79 -2.89
C ASP A 166 -9.33 -4.91 -3.13
N VAL A 167 -8.76 -4.99 -4.32
CA VAL A 167 -7.58 -4.22 -4.73
C VAL A 167 -8.00 -3.26 -5.81
N ARG A 168 -7.88 -1.96 -5.53
CA ARG A 168 -8.25 -0.88 -6.46
C ARG A 168 -7.09 0.09 -6.61
N GLN A 169 -6.60 0.23 -7.83
CA GLN A 169 -5.49 1.09 -8.17
C GLN A 169 -5.96 2.17 -9.12
N MET A 170 -5.78 3.43 -8.71
CA MET A 170 -6.17 4.59 -9.49
C MET A 170 -5.06 5.61 -9.61
N GLU A 171 -5.09 6.38 -10.69
CA GLU A 171 -4.24 7.55 -10.88
C GLU A 171 -5.04 8.68 -11.54
N SER A 172 -4.49 9.89 -11.51
CA SER A 172 -4.98 11.01 -12.31
C SER A 172 -4.53 10.85 -13.76
N SER A 173 -5.45 11.03 -14.71
CA SER A 173 -5.15 11.00 -16.15
C SER A 173 -4.19 12.11 -16.57
N SER A 174 -4.29 13.28 -15.93
CA SER A 174 -3.48 14.47 -16.20
C SER A 174 -3.24 15.28 -14.92
N TRP A 175 -2.18 16.08 -14.90
CA TRP A 175 -1.95 17.04 -13.82
C TRP A 175 -2.94 18.21 -13.90
N GLN A 176 -3.46 18.62 -12.74
CA GLN A 176 -4.28 19.83 -12.61
C GLN A 176 -3.70 20.75 -11.53
N PRO A 177 -3.78 22.08 -11.66
CA PRO A 177 -3.33 23.01 -10.62
C PRO A 177 -4.00 22.80 -9.25
N SER A 178 -5.23 22.28 -9.25
CA SER A 178 -5.97 21.89 -8.03
C SER A 178 -5.35 20.70 -7.29
N MET A 179 -4.40 19.97 -7.90
CA MET A 179 -3.71 18.84 -7.30
C MET A 179 -2.54 19.27 -6.40
N VAL A 180 -2.10 20.53 -6.49
CA VAL A 180 -1.07 21.09 -5.60
C VAL A 180 -1.58 21.05 -4.16
N GLY A 181 -0.82 20.43 -3.26
CA GLY A 181 -1.18 20.37 -1.84
C GLY A 181 -2.33 19.41 -1.52
N VAL A 182 -2.84 18.63 -2.49
CA VAL A 182 -3.83 17.59 -2.23
C VAL A 182 -3.29 16.63 -1.18
N CYS A 183 -4.12 16.39 -0.16
CA CYS A 183 -3.82 15.44 0.91
C CYS A 183 -4.45 14.07 0.64
N LEU A 184 -4.09 13.07 1.44
CA LEU A 184 -4.59 11.69 1.33
C LEU A 184 -6.13 11.59 1.35
N MET A 185 -6.82 12.51 2.03
CA MET A 185 -8.30 12.50 2.14
C MET A 185 -8.99 13.00 0.87
N GLU A 186 -8.29 13.77 0.06
CA GLU A 186 -8.83 14.41 -1.15
C GLU A 186 -8.39 13.69 -2.43
N ALA A 187 -7.44 12.77 -2.30
CA ALA A 187 -6.86 12.02 -3.40
C ALA A 187 -7.91 11.29 -4.27
N ASP A 188 -8.97 10.77 -3.64
CA ASP A 188 -10.08 10.09 -4.35
C ASP A 188 -10.87 11.03 -5.27
N ARG A 189 -10.80 12.35 -5.08
CA ARG A 189 -11.49 13.34 -5.93
C ARG A 189 -10.73 13.63 -7.22
N VAL A 190 -9.43 13.40 -7.24
CA VAL A 190 -8.53 13.78 -8.34
C VAL A 190 -8.09 12.58 -9.17
N CYS A 191 -8.13 11.37 -8.61
CA CYS A 191 -7.89 10.15 -9.37
C CYS A 191 -9.15 9.75 -10.16
N ASP A 192 -9.09 9.86 -11.48
CA ASP A 192 -10.18 9.55 -12.42
C ASP A 192 -9.93 8.29 -13.24
N LYS A 193 -8.67 7.87 -13.37
CA LYS A 193 -8.26 6.72 -14.18
C LYS A 193 -8.11 5.47 -13.34
N LEU A 194 -8.91 4.46 -13.63
CA LEU A 194 -8.76 3.12 -13.07
C LEU A 194 -7.65 2.36 -13.80
N ILE A 195 -6.62 1.93 -13.06
CA ILE A 195 -5.52 1.13 -13.60
C ILE A 195 -5.81 -0.35 -13.44
N GLN A 196 -6.22 -0.74 -12.24
CA GLN A 196 -6.53 -2.12 -11.93
C GLN A 196 -7.62 -2.18 -10.86
N HIS A 197 -8.58 -3.07 -11.08
CA HIS A 197 -9.53 -3.48 -10.05
C HIS A 197 -9.65 -4.99 -10.07
N ARG A 198 -9.46 -5.61 -8.91
CA ARG A 198 -9.75 -7.03 -8.72
C ARG A 198 -10.30 -7.25 -7.32
N CYS A 199 -11.21 -8.20 -7.22
CA CYS A 199 -11.74 -8.66 -5.95
C CYS A 199 -11.64 -10.18 -5.88
N GLU A 200 -11.24 -10.68 -4.72
CA GLU A 200 -10.86 -12.07 -4.49
C GLU A 200 -11.44 -12.54 -3.15
N LYS A 201 -11.83 -13.81 -3.07
CA LYS A 201 -12.05 -14.53 -1.82
C LYS A 201 -10.79 -15.31 -1.47
N LEU A 202 -10.37 -15.22 -0.21
CA LEU A 202 -9.24 -15.96 0.34
C LEU A 202 -9.80 -16.95 1.36
N PHE A 203 -9.70 -18.24 1.05
CA PHE A 203 -10.08 -19.32 1.95
C PHE A 203 -8.82 -19.86 2.63
N PRO A 204 -8.78 -19.96 3.96
CA PRO A 204 -7.67 -20.62 4.65
C PRO A 204 -7.70 -22.11 4.31
N THR A 205 -6.59 -22.65 3.81
CA THR A 205 -6.44 -24.09 3.61
C THR A 205 -5.69 -24.64 4.82
N ALA A 206 -6.32 -25.57 5.55
CA ALA A 206 -5.72 -26.26 6.68
C ALA A 206 -4.49 -27.09 6.27
#